data_AF-A0A1G8FRL4-F1
#
_entry.id   AF-A0A1G8FRL4-F1
#
_cell.length_a   1.000
_cell.length_b   1.000
_cell.length_c   1.000
_cell.angle_alpha   90.00
_cell.angle_beta   90.00
_cell.angle_gamma   90.00
#
_symmetry.space_group_name_H-M   'P 1'
#
loop_
_entity.id
_entity.type
_entity.pdbx_description
1 polymer ?
#
loop_
_entity_poly.entity_id
_entity_poly.type
_entity_poly.pdbx_seq_one_letter_code
_entity_poly.pdbx_strand_id
1 'polypeptide(L)'
;MENIQFKNADQIINMGGPWIGELTIDGIKIDDNIIIDNYVEKKDFYYFIKYFEISKKQKDSFFSVLRINKNNMSHQISKEKFEKIFIKKIENDTLYYCKGFHGQLPIYNIQIEFV
;
A
#
# COMPACT_ATOMS: atom_id res chain seq x y z
N MET A 1 -14.25 -3.68 -15.59
CA MET A 1 -13.12 -4.00 -14.70
C MET A 1 -12.23 -2.77 -14.76
N GLU A 2 -12.08 -2.08 -13.65
CA GLU A 2 -11.28 -0.85 -13.60
C GLU A 2 -9.81 -1.19 -13.92
N ASN A 3 -9.16 -0.37 -14.73
CA ASN A 3 -7.83 -0.64 -15.26
C ASN A 3 -6.78 -0.05 -14.32
N ILE A 4 -6.33 -0.87 -13.35
CA ILE A 4 -5.24 -0.54 -12.43
C ILE A 4 -3.91 -0.76 -13.15
N GLN A 5 -3.09 0.29 -13.20
CA GLN A 5 -1.77 0.27 -13.83
C GLN A 5 -0.72 0.89 -12.90
N PHE A 6 0.50 0.39 -13.00
CA PHE A 6 1.67 0.96 -12.33
C PHE A 6 2.68 1.41 -13.38
N LYS A 7 3.12 2.67 -13.28
CA LYS A 7 4.13 3.25 -14.17
C LYS A 7 5.41 3.58 -13.39
N ASN A 8 6.51 3.76 -14.12
CA ASN A 8 7.80 4.18 -13.56
C ASN A 8 8.24 3.33 -12.35
N ALA A 9 8.20 2.00 -12.52
CA ALA A 9 8.51 1.06 -11.45
C ALA A 9 9.97 1.18 -11.00
N ASP A 10 10.18 1.22 -9.68
CA ASP A 10 11.50 1.28 -9.07
C ASP A 10 11.59 0.33 -7.86
N GLN A 11 12.79 -0.16 -7.57
CA GLN A 11 13.08 -1.02 -6.44
C GLN A 11 13.71 -0.21 -5.30
N ILE A 12 12.99 -0.10 -4.19
CA ILE A 12 13.43 0.69 -3.03
C ILE A 12 14.36 -0.06 -2.06
N ILE A 13 14.49 -1.39 -2.18
CA ILE A 13 15.35 -2.21 -1.31
C ILE A 13 15.99 -3.34 -2.14
N ASN A 14 17.32 -3.33 -2.27
CA ASN A 14 18.13 -4.18 -3.16
C ASN A 14 18.19 -5.70 -2.81
N MET A 15 17.44 -6.19 -1.82
CA MET A 15 17.47 -7.60 -1.37
C MET A 15 16.07 -8.17 -1.13
N GLY A 16 15.32 -8.40 -2.22
CA GLY A 16 13.94 -8.93 -2.13
C GLY A 16 12.93 -7.91 -1.59
N GLY A 17 13.22 -6.62 -1.76
CA GLY A 17 12.30 -5.54 -1.49
C GLY A 17 11.12 -5.49 -2.46
N PRO A 18 10.05 -4.77 -2.10
CA PRO A 18 8.94 -4.56 -3.01
C PRO A 18 9.37 -3.61 -4.13
N TRP A 19 8.71 -3.75 -5.28
CA TRP A 19 8.69 -2.71 -6.30
C TRP A 19 7.60 -1.71 -5.96
N ILE A 20 7.90 -0.43 -6.18
CA ILE A 20 6.93 0.65 -6.10
C ILE A 20 6.75 1.30 -7.47
N GLY A 21 5.62 1.97 -7.69
CA GLY A 21 5.37 2.74 -8.90
C GLY A 21 4.29 3.79 -8.72
N GLU A 22 4.04 4.54 -9.79
CA GLU A 22 2.93 5.49 -9.89
C GLU A 22 1.63 4.73 -10.15
N LEU A 23 0.68 4.82 -9.22
CA LEU A 23 -0.62 4.19 -9.36
C LEU A 23 -1.51 5.02 -10.28
N THR A 24 -2.00 4.38 -11.34
CA THR A 24 -2.99 4.92 -12.26
C THR A 24 -4.24 4.01 -12.24
N ILE A 25 -5.43 4.60 -12.11
CA ILE A 25 -6.71 3.87 -12.23
C ILE A 25 -7.50 4.52 -13.36
N ASP A 26 -7.89 3.73 -14.36
CA ASP A 26 -8.62 4.21 -15.56
C ASP A 26 -7.94 5.39 -16.26
N GLY A 27 -6.60 5.38 -16.30
CA GLY A 27 -5.79 6.43 -16.93
C GLY A 27 -5.56 7.66 -16.05
N ILE A 28 -6.20 7.76 -14.88
CA ILE A 28 -6.03 8.86 -13.93
C ILE A 28 -4.92 8.50 -12.94
N LYS A 29 -3.90 9.35 -12.83
CA LYS A 29 -2.86 9.20 -11.81
C LYS A 29 -3.46 9.49 -10.44
N ILE A 30 -3.33 8.52 -9.52
CA ILE A 30 -3.85 8.63 -8.15
C ILE A 30 -2.76 9.08 -7.19
N ASP A 31 -1.65 8.34 -7.16
CA ASP A 31 -0.58 8.59 -6.19
C ASP A 31 0.74 7.91 -6.61
N ASP A 32 1.84 8.33 -5.99
CA ASP A 32 3.19 7.85 -6.20
C ASP A 32 3.66 6.94 -5.05
N ASN A 33 4.72 6.16 -5.33
CA ASN A 33 5.38 5.26 -4.39
C ASN A 33 4.47 4.15 -3.83
N ILE A 34 3.65 3.55 -4.70
CA ILE A 34 2.71 2.49 -4.32
C ILE A 34 3.30 1.11 -4.63
N ILE A 35 3.22 0.17 -3.68
CA ILE A 35 3.66 -1.21 -3.91
C ILE A 35 2.81 -1.85 -5.01
N ILE A 36 3.48 -2.39 -6.04
CA ILE A 36 2.86 -2.88 -7.27
C ILE A 36 2.11 -4.22 -7.06
N ASP A 37 2.65 -5.11 -6.24
CA ASP A 37 2.19 -6.51 -6.16
C ASP A 37 1.33 -6.83 -4.92
N ASN A 38 0.90 -5.81 -4.18
CA ASN A 38 0.06 -6.04 -3.00
C ASN A 38 -1.01 -4.96 -2.82
N TYR A 39 -2.23 -5.33 -3.16
CA TYR A 39 -3.42 -4.54 -2.87
C TYR A 39 -4.60 -5.47 -2.54
N VAL A 40 -5.60 -4.90 -1.88
CA VAL A 40 -6.87 -5.56 -1.60
C VAL A 40 -8.00 -4.73 -2.19
N GLU A 41 -8.87 -5.40 -2.94
CA GLU A 41 -10.09 -4.82 -3.48
C GLU A 41 -11.28 -5.19 -2.60
N LYS A 42 -12.11 -4.19 -2.26
CA LYS A 42 -13.42 -4.35 -1.64
C LYS A 42 -14.48 -3.70 -2.52
N LYS A 43 -15.74 -3.78 -2.09
CA LYS A 43 -16.88 -3.24 -2.85
C LYS A 43 -16.67 -1.76 -3.22
N ASP A 44 -16.43 -0.92 -2.21
CA ASP A 44 -16.39 0.53 -2.38
C ASP A 44 -14.98 1.12 -2.36
N PHE A 45 -13.97 0.31 -2.03
CA PHE A 45 -12.60 0.77 -1.80
C PHE A 45 -11.55 -0.16 -2.39
N TYR A 46 -10.43 0.44 -2.78
CA TYR A 46 -9.14 -0.24 -2.89
C TYR A 46 -8.26 0.09 -1.70
N TYR A 47 -7.41 -0.86 -1.34
CA TYR A 47 -6.40 -0.69 -0.31
C TYR A 47 -5.04 -1.08 -0.87
N PHE A 48 -4.14 -0.11 -0.95
CA PHE A 48 -2.77 -0.26 -1.41
C PHE A 48 -1.79 -0.02 -0.27
N ILE A 49 -0.51 -0.29 -0.50
CA ILE A 49 0.56 0.09 0.41
C ILE A 49 1.34 1.24 -0.21
N LYS A 50 1.46 2.35 0.53
CA LYS A 50 2.27 3.51 0.14
C LYS A 50 3.59 3.50 0.91
N TYR A 51 4.67 3.75 0.19
CA TYR A 51 6.02 3.94 0.74
C TYR A 51 6.32 5.44 0.96
N PHE A 52 6.92 5.74 2.10
CA PHE A 52 7.38 7.08 2.46
C PHE A 52 8.89 7.07 2.67
N GLU A 53 9.59 7.77 1.78
CA GLU A 53 11.00 8.08 1.95
C GLU A 53 11.14 9.36 2.79
N ILE A 54 11.66 9.24 4.02
CA ILE A 54 11.95 10.43 4.85
C ILE A 54 13.35 10.99 4.51
N SER A 55 14.34 10.13 4.24
CA SER A 55 15.66 10.58 3.77
C SER A 55 16.46 9.48 3.05
N LYS A 56 17.32 9.91 2.12
CA LYS A 56 18.21 9.07 1.29
C LYS A 56 19.32 8.33 2.07
N LYS A 57 19.50 8.57 3.38
CA LYS A 57 20.62 8.03 4.19
C LYS A 57 20.24 6.88 5.15
N GLN A 58 18.99 6.39 5.14
CA GLN A 58 18.39 5.39 6.05
C GLN A 58 18.31 5.85 7.53
N LYS A 59 17.16 5.83 8.24
CA LYS A 59 16.48 4.65 8.83
C LYS A 59 14.96 4.83 9.06
N ASP A 60 14.38 5.99 8.73
CA ASP A 60 13.01 6.34 9.12
C ASP A 60 11.96 6.16 8.01
N SER A 61 12.31 5.49 6.91
CA SER A 61 11.32 5.17 5.87
C SER A 61 10.28 4.20 6.43
N PHE A 62 9.02 4.36 6.01
CA PHE A 62 7.95 3.52 6.47
C PHE A 62 6.91 3.27 5.38
N PHE A 63 6.04 2.31 5.64
CA PHE A 63 4.90 1.96 4.82
C PHE A 63 3.61 2.26 5.58
N SER A 64 2.57 2.67 4.87
CA SER A 64 1.21 2.85 5.40
C SER A 64 0.18 2.37 4.39
N VAL A 65 -1.06 2.16 4.84
CA VAL A 65 -2.16 1.73 3.97
C VAL A 65 -2.80 2.95 3.30
N LEU A 66 -2.87 2.94 1.98
CA LEU A 66 -3.62 3.91 1.19
C LEU A 66 -5.02 3.34 0.90
N ARG A 67 -6.07 4.03 1.31
CA ARG A 67 -7.46 3.69 0.96
C ARG A 67 -7.96 4.62 -0.13
N ILE A 68 -8.45 4.07 -1.23
CA ILE A 68 -8.99 4.82 -2.37
C ILE A 68 -10.47 4.47 -2.51
N ASN A 69 -11.34 5.49 -2.55
CA ASN A 69 -12.76 5.32 -2.82
C ASN A 69 -13.01 5.18 -4.32
N LYS A 70 -13.68 4.10 -4.73
CA LYS A 70 -13.90 3.79 -6.15
C LYS A 70 -14.85 4.75 -6.87
N ASN A 71 -15.70 5.45 -6.14
CA ASN A 71 -16.72 6.32 -6.75
C ASN A 71 -16.16 7.68 -7.15
N ASN A 72 -15.19 8.20 -6.39
CA ASN A 72 -14.69 9.56 -6.56
C ASN A 72 -13.15 9.65 -6.64
N MET A 73 -12.46 8.51 -6.58
CA MET A 73 -10.99 8.41 -6.57
C MET A 73 -10.29 9.18 -5.44
N SER A 74 -11.04 9.68 -4.45
CA SER A 74 -10.46 10.29 -3.25
C SER A 74 -9.69 9.25 -2.45
N HIS A 75 -8.58 9.65 -1.86
CA HIS A 75 -7.72 8.75 -1.12
C HIS A 75 -7.32 9.31 0.24
N GLN A 76 -7.10 8.39 1.18
CA GLN A 76 -6.68 8.68 2.55
C GLN A 76 -5.57 7.71 2.95
N ILE A 77 -4.71 8.15 3.85
CA ILE A 77 -3.57 7.36 4.33
C ILE A 77 -3.83 6.96 5.78
N SER A 78 -3.50 5.72 6.13
CA SER A 78 -3.60 5.26 7.51
C SER A 78 -2.55 5.95 8.40
N LYS A 79 -2.89 6.26 9.64
CA LYS A 79 -1.94 6.80 10.64
C LYS A 79 -0.84 5.81 10.99
N GLU A 80 -1.14 4.51 10.89
CA GLU A 80 -0.25 3.43 11.25
C GLU A 80 0.94 3.36 10.28
N LYS A 81 2.11 3.12 10.85
CA LYS A 81 3.38 3.00 10.13
C LYS A 81 3.96 1.60 10.32
N PHE A 82 4.43 1.03 9.23
CA PHE A 82 4.99 -0.30 9.19
C PHE A 82 6.41 -0.25 8.63
N GLU A 83 7.32 -1.02 9.22
CA GLU A 83 8.65 -1.23 8.64
C GLU A 83 8.57 -2.10 7.38
N LYS A 84 7.71 -3.14 7.41
CA LYS A 84 7.38 -4.02 6.29
C LYS A 84 5.96 -4.51 6.45
N ILE A 85 5.21 -4.58 5.37
CA ILE A 85 3.80 -4.95 5.39
C ILE A 85 3.41 -5.68 4.09
N PHE A 86 2.58 -6.71 4.26
CA PHE A 86 1.80 -7.35 3.20
C PHE A 86 0.36 -7.48 3.71
N ILE A 87 -0.57 -6.82 3.02
CA ILE A 87 -2.00 -6.86 3.33
C ILE A 87 -2.54 -8.22 2.90
N LYS A 88 -3.07 -8.98 3.87
CA LYS A 88 -3.77 -10.25 3.61
C LYS A 88 -5.25 -10.02 3.35
N LYS A 89 -5.88 -9.21 4.19
CA LYS A 89 -7.29 -8.80 4.06
C LYS A 89 -7.57 -7.61 4.96
N ILE A 90 -8.67 -6.93 4.69
CA ILE A 90 -9.24 -5.89 5.54
C ILE A 90 -10.71 -6.21 5.79
N GLU A 91 -11.14 -6.15 7.05
CA GLU A 91 -12.53 -6.40 7.48
C GLU A 91 -12.88 -5.42 8.61
N ASN A 92 -13.97 -4.65 8.46
CA ASN A 92 -14.44 -3.69 9.48
C ASN A 92 -13.31 -2.79 10.01
N ASP A 93 -12.56 -2.15 9.11
CA ASP A 93 -11.38 -1.31 9.41
C ASP A 93 -10.26 -2.02 10.21
N THR A 94 -10.31 -3.35 10.32
CA THR A 94 -9.23 -4.17 10.86
C THR A 94 -8.38 -4.66 9.70
N LEU A 95 -7.11 -4.27 9.72
CA LEU A 95 -6.08 -4.77 8.82
C LEU A 95 -5.54 -6.10 9.33
N TYR A 96 -5.56 -7.13 8.49
CA TYR A 96 -4.83 -8.37 8.70
C TYR A 96 -3.61 -8.40 7.79
N TYR A 97 -2.42 -8.51 8.36
CA TYR A 97 -1.17 -8.32 7.62
C TYR A 97 -0.04 -9.21 8.10
N CYS A 98 0.97 -9.37 7.25
CA CYS A 98 2.25 -10.00 7.57
C CYS A 98 3.32 -8.91 7.75
N LYS A 99 4.27 -9.10 8.69
CA LYS A 99 5.44 -8.21 8.87
C LYS A 99 6.56 -8.51 7.85
N GLY A 100 6.22 -8.42 6.56
CA GLY A 100 7.13 -8.66 5.45
C GLY A 100 6.45 -8.31 4.12
N PHE A 101 7.18 -8.35 3.02
CA PHE A 101 6.63 -8.02 1.69
C PHE A 101 5.99 -9.22 0.97
N HIS A 102 5.98 -10.39 1.62
CA HIS A 102 5.41 -11.62 1.09
C HIS A 102 4.53 -12.29 2.14
N GLY A 103 3.50 -12.98 1.66
CA GLY A 103 2.45 -13.55 2.50
C GLY A 103 2.78 -14.86 3.22
N GLN A 104 4.05 -15.14 3.52
CA GLN A 104 4.52 -16.40 4.12
C GLN A 104 4.80 -16.30 5.63
N LEU A 105 4.62 -15.12 6.22
CA LEU A 105 4.88 -14.86 7.64
C LEU A 105 3.59 -14.96 8.48
N PRO A 106 3.70 -15.06 9.82
CA PRO A 106 2.55 -14.99 10.71
C PRO A 106 1.66 -13.77 10.45
N ILE A 107 0.35 -13.97 10.62
CA ILE A 107 -0.65 -12.93 10.42
C ILE A 107 -0.85 -12.20 11.74
N TYR A 108 -0.74 -10.87 11.68
CA TYR A 108 -1.08 -9.93 12.74
C TYR A 108 -2.33 -9.18 12.35
N ASN A 109 -2.98 -8.55 13.33
CA ASN A 109 -4.09 -7.65 13.07
C ASN A 109 -3.96 -6.36 13.87
N ILE A 110 -4.51 -5.27 13.32
CA ILE A 110 -4.58 -3.96 13.95
C ILE A 110 -5.77 -3.19 13.36
N GLN A 111 -6.44 -2.39 14.19
CA GLN A 111 -7.41 -1.42 13.69
C GLN A 111 -6.65 -0.25 13.05
N ILE A 112 -7.02 0.12 11.82
CA ILE A 112 -6.36 1.21 11.10
C ILE A 112 -7.24 2.46 11.07
N GLU A 113 -6.62 3.62 11.24
CA GLU A 113 -7.30 4.92 11.20
C GLU A 113 -6.85 5.74 10.00
N PHE A 114 -7.79 6.19 9.18
CA PHE A 114 -7.50 6.98 7.98
C PHE A 114 -7.64 8.49 8.25
N VAL A 115 -6.67 9.26 7.75
CA VAL A 115 -6.69 10.73 7.72
C VAL A 115 -6.86 11.24 6.31
#